data_AF-A0A2T0X773-F1
#
_entry.id   AF-A0A2T0X773-F1
#
_cell.length_a   1.000
_cell.length_b   1.000
_cell.length_c   1.000
_cell.angle_alpha   90.00
_cell.angle_beta   90.00
_cell.angle_gamma   90.00
#
_symmetry.space_group_name_H-M   'P 1'
#
loop_
_entity.id
_entity.type
_entity.pdbx_description
1 polymer ?
#
loop_
_entity_poly.entity_id
_entity_poly.type
_entity_poly.pdbx_seq_one_letter_code
_entity_poly.pdbx_strand_id
1 'polypeptide(L)'
;MLALALGAAAQAAPAQQAAYDPESFLDAMVRYRTLAATCEEVLPGSPMGDSAEVRLFFEALDQVEPAGTDLRLGRLLDRLVRSHGASICQERLTRSALRYGQEAVRYQAGKGEGWPNAPRISAGPWCASVSCAELLF
;
A
#
# COMPACT_ATOMS: atom_id res chain seq x y z
N MET A 1 10.40 69.78 -38.10
CA MET A 1 11.39 68.72 -37.87
C MET A 1 11.23 68.22 -36.44
N LEU A 2 10.97 66.92 -36.28
CA LEU A 2 10.81 66.18 -35.02
C LEU A 2 12.12 66.12 -34.20
N ALA A 3 12.01 66.12 -32.87
CA ALA A 3 12.83 65.33 -31.93
C ALA A 3 12.16 65.37 -30.53
N LEU A 4 11.30 64.41 -30.14
CA LEU A 4 11.60 63.16 -29.39
C LEU A 4 12.50 63.42 -28.16
N ALA A 5 11.94 63.66 -26.96
CA ALA A 5 11.25 62.77 -26.02
C ALA A 5 12.19 61.95 -25.10
N LEU A 6 11.82 61.99 -23.81
CA LEU A 6 12.48 61.49 -22.62
C LEU A 6 12.77 59.98 -22.63
N GLY A 7 13.76 59.57 -21.83
CA GLY A 7 13.90 58.19 -21.40
C GLY A 7 14.89 58.04 -20.25
N ALA A 8 14.43 58.30 -19.02
CA ALA A 8 15.11 57.83 -17.82
C ALA A 8 14.96 56.30 -17.76
N ALA A 9 16.06 55.58 -18.00
CA ALA A 9 16.09 54.14 -17.82
C ALA A 9 16.01 53.83 -16.32
N ALA A 10 14.82 53.46 -15.84
CA ALA A 10 14.66 52.81 -14.55
C ALA A 10 15.39 51.46 -14.62
N GLN A 11 16.50 51.36 -13.89
CA GLN A 11 17.17 50.08 -13.66
C GLN A 11 16.23 49.23 -12.80
N ALA A 12 15.66 48.19 -13.39
CA ALA A 12 14.92 47.18 -12.67
C ALA A 12 15.90 46.47 -11.71
N ALA A 13 15.66 46.61 -10.41
CA ALA A 13 16.33 45.80 -9.41
C ALA A 13 16.02 44.32 -9.69
N PRO A 14 17.00 43.40 -9.57
CA PRO A 14 16.75 41.98 -9.77
C PRO A 14 15.68 41.52 -8.77
N ALA A 15 14.65 40.85 -9.27
CA ALA A 15 13.64 40.23 -8.42
C ALA A 15 14.35 39.20 -7.51
N GLN A 16 14.42 39.50 -6.21
CA GLN A 16 14.89 38.55 -5.20
C GLN A 16 14.00 37.31 -5.30
N GLN A 17 14.52 36.20 -5.83
CA GLN A 17 13.80 34.93 -5.81
C GLN A 17 13.56 34.56 -4.35
N ALA A 18 12.29 34.30 -4.01
CA ALA A 18 11.93 33.84 -2.68
C ALA A 18 12.75 32.59 -2.34
N ALA A 19 13.27 32.52 -1.11
CA ALA A 19 13.98 31.34 -0.65
C ALA A 19 13.08 30.11 -0.78
N TYR A 20 13.62 29.03 -1.33
CA TYR A 20 12.89 27.77 -1.50
C TYR A 20 12.58 27.15 -0.13
N ASP A 21 11.32 26.77 0.06
CA ASP A 21 10.86 26.04 1.24
C ASP A 21 10.80 24.53 0.93
N PRO A 22 11.67 23.70 1.52
CA PRO A 22 11.74 22.28 1.26
C PRO A 22 10.70 21.46 2.05
N GLU A 23 9.90 22.06 2.95
CA GLU A 23 9.05 21.32 3.90
C GLU A 23 8.16 20.29 3.21
N SER A 24 7.47 20.69 2.14
CA SER A 24 6.59 19.79 1.37
C SER A 24 7.32 18.59 0.75
N PHE A 25 8.58 18.78 0.33
CA PHE A 25 9.40 17.72 -0.25
C PHE A 25 9.91 16.76 0.83
N LEU A 26 10.34 17.28 1.97
CA LEU A 26 10.76 16.49 3.13
C LEU A 26 9.60 15.64 3.69
N ASP A 27 8.41 16.22 3.84
CA ASP A 27 7.20 15.50 4.28
C ASP A 27 6.83 14.36 3.30
N ALA A 28 6.90 14.61 1.99
CA ALA A 28 6.64 13.59 0.98
C ALA A 28 7.63 12.41 1.08
N MET A 29 8.92 12.69 1.29
CA MET A 29 9.95 11.66 1.46
C MET A 29 9.70 10.79 2.70
N VAL A 30 9.40 11.40 3.84
CA VAL A 30 9.11 10.69 5.09
C VAL A 30 7.84 9.83 4.96
N ARG A 31 6.78 10.38 4.35
CA ARG A 31 5.53 9.63 4.13
C ARG A 31 5.71 8.43 3.22
N TYR A 32 6.42 8.60 2.11
CA TYR A 32 6.67 7.51 1.17
C TYR A 32 7.43 6.37 1.84
N ARG A 33 8.51 6.70 2.57
CA ARG A 33 9.36 5.70 3.22
C ARG A 33 8.67 4.99 4.37
N THR A 34 7.81 5.71 5.11
CA THR A 34 6.90 5.11 6.09
C THR A 34 5.99 4.07 5.46
N LEU A 35 5.38 4.39 4.32
CA LEU A 35 4.51 3.46 3.61
C LEU A 35 5.31 2.25 3.08
N ALA A 36 6.50 2.48 2.52
CA ALA A 36 7.39 1.42 2.07
C ALA A 36 7.69 0.41 3.20
N ALA A 37 7.95 0.89 4.41
CA ALA A 37 8.18 0.04 5.58
C ALA A 37 6.97 -0.86 5.89
N THR A 38 5.75 -0.34 5.76
CA THR A 38 4.53 -1.15 5.99
C THR A 38 4.27 -2.19 4.91
N CYS A 39 4.83 -2.00 3.72
CA CYS A 39 4.61 -2.87 2.56
C CYS A 39 5.70 -3.93 2.38
N GLU A 40 6.83 -3.82 3.11
CA GLU A 40 8.05 -4.62 2.90
C GLU A 40 7.80 -6.14 2.94
N GLU A 41 6.94 -6.60 3.84
CA GLU A 41 6.67 -8.04 4.01
C GLU A 41 5.53 -8.56 3.12
N VAL A 42 4.80 -7.66 2.45
CA VAL A 42 3.56 -7.99 1.73
C VAL A 42 3.77 -7.99 0.21
N LEU A 43 4.61 -7.09 -0.30
CA LEU A 43 4.86 -6.95 -1.74
C LEU A 43 6.07 -7.78 -2.19
N PRO A 44 6.05 -8.35 -3.41
CA PRO A 44 7.27 -8.91 -4.01
C PRO A 44 8.27 -7.78 -4.29
N GLY A 45 9.55 -8.00 -3.98
CA GLY A 45 10.61 -6.98 -4.08
C GLY A 45 11.01 -6.46 -2.69
N SER A 46 11.57 -5.25 -2.64
CA SER A 46 11.89 -4.56 -1.38
C SER A 46 11.58 -3.07 -1.50
N PRO A 47 10.34 -2.64 -1.23
CA PRO A 47 9.99 -1.22 -1.18
C PRO A 47 10.95 -0.37 -0.30
N MET A 48 11.46 -0.93 0.80
CA MET A 48 12.48 -0.27 1.63
C MET A 48 13.84 -0.16 0.93
N GLY A 49 14.22 -1.19 0.17
CA GLY A 49 15.40 -1.17 -0.70
C GLY A 49 15.26 -0.15 -1.83
N ASP A 50 14.12 -0.13 -2.50
CA ASP A 50 13.81 0.78 -3.61
C ASP A 50 13.76 2.25 -3.17
N SER A 51 13.55 2.50 -1.87
CA SER A 51 13.53 3.83 -1.26
C SER A 51 14.81 4.19 -0.50
N ALA A 52 15.90 3.41 -0.63
CA ALA A 52 17.13 3.60 0.14
C ALA A 52 17.77 4.99 0.01
N GLU A 53 17.64 5.61 -1.17
CA GLU A 53 18.16 6.96 -1.45
C GLU A 53 17.57 8.05 -0.55
N VAL A 54 16.34 7.87 -0.03
CA VAL A 54 15.74 8.83 0.91
C VAL A 54 16.53 8.87 2.22
N ARG A 55 16.98 7.71 2.72
CA ARG A 55 17.84 7.67 3.90
C ARG A 55 19.18 8.34 3.61
N LEU A 56 19.79 8.03 2.46
CA LEU A 56 21.05 8.65 2.04
C LEU A 56 20.93 10.17 1.93
N PHE A 57 19.78 10.68 1.50
CA PHE A 57 19.48 12.11 1.46
C PHE A 57 19.52 12.75 2.86
N PHE A 58 18.87 12.15 3.86
CA PHE A 58 18.91 12.66 5.23
C PHE A 58 20.32 12.52 5.85
N GLU A 59 21.02 11.41 5.58
CA GLU A 59 22.42 11.23 6.00
C GLU A 59 23.34 12.31 5.40
N ALA A 60 23.14 12.69 4.14
CA ALA A 60 23.89 13.77 3.50
C ALA A 60 23.62 15.15 4.12
N LEU A 61 22.47 15.31 4.80
CA LEU A 61 22.13 16.50 5.58
C LEU A 61 22.61 16.42 7.05
N ASP A 62 23.36 15.38 7.42
CA ASP A 62 23.76 15.07 8.80
C ASP A 62 22.54 14.92 9.74
N GLN A 63 21.43 14.40 9.19
CA GLN A 63 20.19 14.15 9.92
C GLN A 63 19.84 12.66 9.91
N VAL A 64 19.20 12.21 10.99
CA VAL A 64 18.56 10.90 11.02
C VAL A 64 17.22 11.01 10.30
N GLU A 65 16.94 10.06 9.41
CA GLU A 65 15.63 9.92 8.78
C GLU A 65 14.51 9.89 9.84
N PRO A 66 13.53 10.81 9.79
CA PRO A 66 12.42 10.80 10.71
C PRO A 66 11.60 9.51 10.58
N ALA A 67 11.45 8.77 11.68
CA ALA A 67 10.53 7.65 11.73
C ALA A 67 9.09 8.18 11.67
N GLY A 68 8.42 8.07 10.52
CA GLY A 68 7.04 8.49 10.34
C GLY A 68 6.05 7.57 11.05
N THR A 69 6.13 7.50 12.38
CA THR A 69 5.21 6.69 13.19
C THR A 69 3.93 7.47 13.46
N ASP A 70 3.11 7.68 12.42
CA ASP A 70 1.69 7.95 12.63
C ASP A 70 1.00 6.63 13.02
N LEU A 71 0.90 6.37 14.33
CA LEU A 71 0.24 5.20 14.90
C LEU A 71 -1.22 5.05 14.43
N ARG A 72 -1.88 6.14 14.00
CA ARG A 72 -3.22 6.06 13.42
C ARG A 72 -3.16 5.56 11.99
N LEU A 73 -2.23 6.06 11.19
CA LEU A 73 -2.02 5.57 9.81
C LEU A 73 -1.60 4.11 9.80
N GLY A 74 -0.66 3.71 10.66
CA GLY A 74 -0.25 2.31 10.80
C GLY A 74 -1.43 1.39 11.14
N ARG A 75 -2.26 1.77 12.12
CA ARG A 75 -3.48 1.01 12.46
C ARG A 75 -4.50 0.94 11.33
N LEU A 76 -4.62 1.99 10.51
CA LEU A 76 -5.52 1.99 9.35
C LEU A 76 -5.00 1.08 8.24
N LEU A 77 -3.68 1.12 7.97
CA LEU A 77 -3.03 0.26 6.99
C LEU A 77 -3.12 -1.21 7.40
N ASP A 78 -2.82 -1.55 8.66
CA ASP A 78 -2.93 -2.91 9.18
C ASP A 78 -4.34 -3.47 9.00
N ARG A 79 -5.38 -2.67 9.33
CA ARG A 79 -6.77 -3.07 9.12
C ARG A 79 -7.09 -3.29 7.65
N LEU A 80 -6.64 -2.37 6.78
CA LEU A 80 -6.88 -2.47 5.34
C LEU A 80 -6.22 -3.71 4.76
N VAL A 81 -4.94 -3.93 5.05
CA VAL A 81 -4.17 -5.10 4.57
C VAL A 81 -4.82 -6.40 5.05
N ARG A 82 -5.23 -6.47 6.32
CA ARG A 82 -5.91 -7.66 6.86
C ARG A 82 -7.28 -7.90 6.24
N SER A 83 -8.09 -6.86 6.04
CA SER A 83 -9.39 -6.99 5.35
C SER A 83 -9.21 -7.45 3.90
N HIS A 84 -8.20 -6.92 3.20
CA HIS A 84 -7.90 -7.30 1.82
C HIS A 84 -7.43 -8.76 1.74
N GLY A 85 -6.52 -9.17 2.64
CA GLY A 85 -6.10 -10.56 2.78
C GLY A 85 -7.29 -11.49 3.04
N ALA A 86 -8.19 -11.12 3.96
CA ALA A 86 -9.39 -11.88 4.26
C ALA A 86 -10.32 -12.01 3.03
N SER A 87 -10.51 -10.94 2.26
CA SER A 87 -11.33 -10.97 1.03
C SER A 87 -10.78 -11.95 -0.01
N ILE A 88 -9.45 -11.95 -0.23
CA ILE A 88 -8.78 -12.87 -1.15
C ILE A 88 -8.90 -14.32 -0.63
N CYS A 89 -8.70 -14.54 0.67
CA CYS A 89 -8.85 -15.85 1.28
C CYS A 89 -10.28 -16.39 1.11
N GLN A 90 -11.29 -15.57 1.36
CA GLN A 90 -12.70 -15.96 1.17
C GLN A 90 -12.98 -16.37 -0.28
N GLU A 91 -12.52 -15.59 -1.26
CA GLU A 91 -12.70 -15.91 -2.67
C GLU A 91 -12.05 -17.26 -3.03
N ARG A 92 -10.78 -17.46 -2.62
CA ARG A 92 -10.02 -18.68 -2.92
C ARG A 92 -10.55 -19.91 -2.21
N LEU A 93 -10.99 -19.78 -0.96
CA LEU A 93 -11.62 -20.87 -0.20
C LEU A 93 -12.96 -21.26 -0.82
N THR A 94 -13.78 -20.29 -1.23
CA THR A 94 -15.05 -20.55 -1.92
C THR A 94 -14.82 -21.33 -3.21
N ARG A 95 -13.86 -20.90 -4.04
CA ARG A 95 -13.49 -21.62 -5.26
C ARG A 95 -13.00 -23.04 -4.98
N SER A 96 -12.16 -23.20 -3.95
CA SER A 96 -11.63 -24.50 -3.54
C SER A 96 -12.73 -25.44 -3.03
N ALA A 97 -13.69 -24.91 -2.25
CA ALA A 97 -14.82 -25.68 -1.74
C ALA A 97 -15.74 -26.18 -2.86
N LEU A 98 -16.00 -25.35 -3.89
CA LEU A 98 -16.74 -25.76 -5.07
C LEU A 98 -16.02 -26.89 -5.81
N ARG A 99 -14.70 -26.76 -6.02
CA ARG A 99 -13.92 -27.81 -6.67
C ARG A 99 -13.91 -29.09 -5.84
N TYR A 100 -13.72 -29.00 -4.53
CA TYR A 100 -13.82 -30.13 -3.62
C TYR A 100 -15.17 -30.84 -3.75
N GLY A 101 -16.28 -30.11 -3.74
CA GLY A 101 -17.62 -30.68 -3.89
C GLY A 101 -17.78 -31.48 -5.18
N GLN A 102 -17.25 -30.98 -6.30
CA GLN A 102 -17.27 -31.68 -7.59
C GLN A 102 -16.48 -33.00 -7.52
N GLU A 103 -15.28 -32.98 -6.96
CA GLU A 103 -14.46 -34.20 -6.83
C GLU A 103 -15.03 -35.18 -5.79
N ALA A 104 -15.65 -34.69 -4.72
CA ALA A 104 -16.31 -35.51 -3.70
C ALA A 104 -17.49 -36.29 -4.29
N VAL A 105 -18.27 -35.68 -5.19
CA VAL A 105 -19.36 -36.38 -5.92
C VAL A 105 -18.78 -37.49 -6.80
N ARG A 106 -17.73 -37.20 -7.57
CA ARG A 106 -17.07 -38.20 -8.44
C ARG A 106 -16.49 -39.35 -7.63
N TYR A 107 -15.81 -39.03 -6.53
CA TYR A 107 -15.28 -40.02 -5.60
C TYR A 107 -16.39 -40.91 -5.05
N GLN A 108 -17.50 -40.32 -4.58
CA GLN A 108 -18.59 -41.08 -4.01
C GLN A 108 -19.25 -42.03 -5.03
N ALA A 109 -19.31 -41.63 -6.30
CA ALA A 109 -19.85 -42.46 -7.38
C ALA A 109 -18.89 -43.58 -7.82
N GLY A 110 -17.57 -43.41 -7.66
CA GLY A 110 -16.56 -44.34 -8.15
C GLY A 110 -15.80 -45.13 -7.09
N LYS A 111 -16.03 -44.89 -5.79
CA LYS A 111 -15.27 -45.55 -4.72
C LYS A 111 -15.61 -47.04 -4.62
N GLY A 112 -14.61 -47.84 -4.25
CA GLY A 112 -14.77 -49.28 -4.01
C GLY A 112 -15.42 -49.61 -2.66
N GLU A 113 -15.82 -50.87 -2.50
CA GLU A 113 -16.38 -51.38 -1.25
C GLU A 113 -15.33 -51.27 -0.11
N GLY A 114 -15.76 -50.79 1.07
CA GLY A 114 -14.87 -50.54 2.21
C GLY A 114 -14.19 -49.17 2.26
N TRP A 115 -14.25 -48.36 1.19
CA TRP A 115 -13.71 -46.99 1.22
C TRP A 115 -14.64 -46.04 2.00
N PRO A 116 -14.08 -45.07 2.76
CA PRO A 116 -14.88 -44.13 3.55
C PRO A 116 -15.75 -43.22 2.67
N ASN A 117 -16.68 -42.49 3.27
CA ASN A 117 -17.39 -41.43 2.54
C ASN A 117 -16.49 -40.19 2.43
N ALA A 118 -16.71 -39.37 1.40
CA ALA A 118 -16.04 -38.08 1.31
C ALA A 118 -16.31 -37.24 2.58
N PRO A 119 -15.28 -36.65 3.21
CA PRO A 119 -15.48 -35.78 4.37
C PRO A 119 -16.46 -34.65 4.09
N ARG A 120 -17.22 -34.25 5.11
CA ARG A 120 -18.02 -33.03 5.00
C ARG A 120 -17.13 -31.84 5.33
N ILE A 121 -17.15 -30.82 4.48
CA ILE A 121 -16.51 -29.53 4.73
C ILE A 121 -17.58 -28.47 4.97
N SER A 122 -17.24 -27.46 5.77
CA SER A 122 -18.03 -26.24 5.93
C SER A 122 -17.30 -25.10 5.24
N ALA A 123 -17.96 -24.44 4.29
CA ALA A 123 -17.38 -23.37 3.49
C ALA A 123 -18.16 -22.07 3.70
N GLY A 124 -18.00 -21.47 4.88
CA GLY A 124 -18.47 -20.11 5.16
C GLY A 124 -19.99 -19.91 5.14
N PRO A 125 -20.46 -18.64 5.21
CA PRO A 125 -19.68 -17.42 4.98
C PRO A 125 -18.74 -17.07 6.15
N TRP A 126 -17.54 -16.57 5.84
CA TRP A 126 -16.53 -16.16 6.84
C TRP A 126 -16.59 -14.66 7.14
N CYS A 127 -17.03 -13.86 6.16
CA CYS A 127 -17.30 -12.44 6.33
C CYS A 127 -18.64 -12.09 5.65
N ALA A 128 -19.31 -11.06 6.17
CA ALA A 128 -20.61 -10.57 5.72
C ALA A 128 -20.53 -9.69 4.46
N SER A 129 -19.38 -9.06 4.20
CA SER A 129 -19.16 -8.23 3.01
C SER A 129 -18.10 -8.82 2.06
N VAL A 130 -18.01 -8.32 0.83
CA VAL A 130 -16.96 -8.76 -0.11
C VAL A 130 -15.57 -8.30 0.33
N SER A 131 -15.47 -7.13 0.99
CA SER A 131 -14.19 -6.59 1.46
C SER A 131 -13.75 -7.19 2.78
N CYS A 132 -14.62 -7.92 3.48
CA CYS A 132 -14.42 -8.36 4.86
C CYS A 132 -13.99 -7.22 5.82
N ALA A 133 -14.34 -5.97 5.51
CA ALA A 133 -13.90 -4.80 6.28
C ALA A 133 -14.54 -4.71 7.68
N GLU A 134 -15.63 -5.44 7.90
CA GLU A 134 -16.29 -5.62 9.20
C GLU A 134 -15.52 -6.51 10.16
N LEU A 135 -14.51 -7.26 9.69
CA LEU A 135 -13.68 -8.07 10.55
C LEU A 135 -12.86 -7.16 11.48
N LEU A 136 -13.08 -7.32 12.78
CA LEU A 136 -12.31 -6.63 13.82
C LEU A 136 -11.02 -7.44 14.07
N PHE A 137 -9.89 -6.87 13.65
CA PHE A 137 -8.54 -7.41 13.89
C PHE A 137 -7.80 -6.63 14.98
#